data_AF-A0A7W6IM15-F1
#
_entry.id   AF-A0A7W6IM15-F1
#
_cell.length_a   1.000
_cell.length_b   1.000
_cell.length_c   1.000
_cell.angle_alpha   90.00
_cell.angle_beta   90.00
_cell.angle_gamma   90.00
#
_symmetry.space_group_name_H-M   'P 1'
#
loop_
_entity.id
_entity.type
_entity.pdbx_description
1 polymer ?
#
loop_
_entity_poly.entity_id
_entity_poly.type
_entity_poly.pdbx_seq_one_letter_code
_entity_poly.pdbx_strand_id
1 'polypeptide(L)'
;MAAGERLQYFVRSINDGGEAVESDTFSLAALPAQEQPLRILLTSDHQLKPMTPANMQKIAETVGALDAVFFSGDLQNIPDRASEWFDDNRGSAFFPGLQGNADYDLAQSRQQGDSTYDTTTTYRGGALIQNAPLFPVIGNHEVMGRYNPGKSLGSQFNDPRPRAVAEALYEANADLYNPSGDPEIRAQWIEDNSFNTTTYEEIFTLPRRRPCR
;
A
#
# COMPACT_ATOMS: atom_id res chain seq x y z
N MET A 1 -11.73 -24.58 0.91
CA MET A 1 -11.74 -24.30 -0.54
C MET A 1 -10.88 -25.36 -1.20
N ALA A 2 -11.36 -25.96 -2.30
CA ALA A 2 -10.59 -26.94 -3.06
C ALA A 2 -9.48 -26.24 -3.87
N ALA A 3 -8.38 -26.92 -4.15
CA ALA A 3 -7.30 -26.33 -4.95
C ALA A 3 -7.80 -25.98 -6.37
N GLY A 4 -7.42 -24.80 -6.86
CA GLY A 4 -7.86 -24.28 -8.16
C GLY A 4 -9.32 -23.79 -8.22
N GLU A 5 -10.09 -23.90 -7.13
CA GLU A 5 -11.46 -23.40 -7.07
C GLU A 5 -11.48 -21.87 -6.99
N ARG A 6 -12.28 -21.22 -7.85
CA ARG A 6 -12.53 -19.78 -7.82
C ARG A 6 -13.93 -19.50 -7.27
N LEU A 7 -13.98 -18.72 -6.20
CA LEU A 7 -15.21 -18.37 -5.50
C LEU A 7 -15.51 -16.89 -5.65
N GLN A 8 -16.81 -16.59 -5.72
CA GLN A 8 -17.31 -15.22 -5.69
C GLN A 8 -17.42 -14.75 -4.23
N TYR A 9 -17.16 -13.47 -3.99
CA TYR A 9 -17.30 -12.82 -2.70
C TYR A 9 -17.69 -11.35 -2.87
N PHE A 10 -18.17 -10.74 -1.81
CA PHE A 10 -18.35 -9.29 -1.70
C PHE A 10 -17.96 -8.86 -0.29
N VAL A 11 -17.71 -7.57 -0.10
CA VAL A 11 -17.41 -6.97 1.19
C VAL A 11 -18.59 -6.12 1.62
N ARG A 12 -19.05 -6.30 2.86
CA ARG A 12 -20.07 -5.45 3.49
C ARG A 12 -19.45 -4.78 4.71
N SER A 13 -19.43 -3.45 4.72
CA SER A 13 -19.11 -2.65 5.90
C SER A 13 -20.40 -2.22 6.59
N ILE A 14 -20.46 -2.33 7.91
CA ILE A 14 -21.62 -1.93 8.71
C ILE A 14 -21.11 -0.96 9.77
N ASN A 15 -21.68 0.25 9.83
CA ASN A 15 -21.29 1.24 10.84
C ASN A 15 -21.98 0.97 12.20
N ASP A 16 -21.60 1.72 13.23
CA ASP A 16 -22.18 1.58 14.59
C ASP A 16 -23.69 1.85 14.64
N GLY A 17 -24.22 2.58 13.65
CA GLY A 17 -25.66 2.84 13.47
C GLY A 17 -26.42 1.73 12.74
N GLY A 18 -25.72 0.70 12.24
CA GLY A 18 -26.31 -0.41 11.49
C GLY A 18 -26.49 -0.16 9.99
N GLU A 19 -26.05 0.98 9.46
CA GLU A 19 -26.07 1.23 8.02
C GLU A 19 -25.00 0.41 7.32
N ALA A 20 -25.36 -0.21 6.20
CA ALA A 20 -24.49 -1.10 5.45
C ALA A 20 -24.12 -0.51 4.09
N VAL A 21 -22.84 -0.61 3.73
CA VAL A 21 -22.32 -0.36 2.38
C VAL A 21 -21.73 -1.65 1.85
N GLU A 22 -22.07 -2.00 0.61
CA GLU A 22 -21.61 -3.22 -0.06
C GLU A 22 -20.74 -2.89 -1.26
N SER A 23 -19.72 -3.72 -1.48
CA SER A 23 -18.97 -3.71 -2.73
C SER A 23 -19.74 -4.45 -3.84
N ASP A 24 -19.23 -4.34 -5.07
CA ASP A 24 -19.56 -5.29 -6.12
C ASP A 24 -19.14 -6.73 -5.73
N THR A 25 -19.58 -7.69 -6.54
CA THR A 25 -19.10 -9.08 -6.44
C THR A 25 -17.77 -9.23 -7.16
N PHE A 26 -16.79 -9.78 -6.44
CA PHE A 26 -15.45 -10.08 -6.93
C PHE A 26 -15.16 -11.57 -6.79
N SER A 27 -14.00 -12.04 -7.27
CA SER A 27 -13.65 -13.46 -7.19
C SER A 27 -12.22 -13.72 -6.72
N LEU A 28 -12.01 -14.74 -5.89
CA LEU A 28 -10.68 -15.21 -5.52
C LEU A 28 -10.54 -16.70 -5.78
N ALA A 29 -9.35 -17.11 -6.20
CA ALA A 29 -8.99 -18.52 -6.31
C ALA A 29 -8.32 -18.99 -5.01
N ALA A 30 -8.60 -20.23 -4.62
CA ALA A 30 -7.81 -20.93 -3.61
C ALA A 30 -6.37 -21.18 -4.11
N LEU A 31 -5.57 -21.87 -3.30
CA LEU A 31 -4.25 -22.33 -3.73
C LEU A 31 -4.34 -23.06 -5.08
N PRO A 32 -3.43 -22.79 -6.02
CA PRO A 32 -3.41 -23.47 -7.32
C PRO A 32 -3.35 -24.99 -7.17
N ALA A 33 -3.96 -25.70 -8.12
CA ALA A 33 -3.70 -27.13 -8.26
C ALA A 33 -2.26 -27.37 -8.71
N GLN A 34 -1.74 -28.57 -8.43
CA GLN A 34 -0.44 -28.98 -8.95
C GLN A 34 -0.42 -28.84 -10.48
N GLU A 35 0.68 -28.30 -11.03
CA GLU A 35 0.88 -28.06 -12.48
C GLU A 35 -0.10 -27.07 -13.14
N GLN A 36 -0.95 -26.39 -12.36
CA GLN A 36 -1.81 -25.33 -12.90
C GLN A 36 -0.95 -24.17 -13.43
N PRO A 37 -1.10 -23.77 -14.70
CA PRO A 37 -0.44 -22.57 -15.21
C PRO A 37 -0.96 -21.32 -14.50
N LEU A 38 -0.06 -20.38 -14.17
CA LEU A 38 -0.39 -19.16 -13.44
C LEU A 38 0.04 -17.90 -14.21
N ARG A 39 -0.76 -16.86 -14.10
CA ARG A 39 -0.43 -15.49 -14.49
C ARG A 39 -0.18 -14.66 -13.25
N ILE A 40 1.10 -14.40 -12.97
CA ILE A 40 1.52 -13.63 -11.80
C ILE A 40 2.07 -12.28 -12.28
N LEU A 41 1.55 -11.20 -11.72
CA LEU A 41 2.14 -9.87 -11.91
C LEU A 41 3.30 -9.70 -10.93
N LEU A 42 4.48 -9.39 -11.46
CA LEU A 42 5.63 -8.92 -10.69
C LEU A 42 5.76 -7.41 -10.88
N THR A 43 5.74 -6.64 -9.80
CA THR A 43 5.79 -5.17 -9.87
C THR A 43 6.42 -4.57 -8.62
N SER A 44 6.83 -3.31 -8.68
CA SER A 44 7.44 -2.55 -7.60
C SER A 44 7.45 -1.06 -7.96
N ASP A 45 7.92 -0.22 -7.05
CA ASP A 45 8.26 1.19 -7.31
C ASP A 45 7.08 2.00 -7.87
N HIS A 46 5.87 1.71 -7.38
CA HIS A 46 4.68 2.45 -7.85
C HIS A 46 4.75 3.90 -7.41
N GLN A 47 5.12 4.18 -6.15
CA GLN A 47 5.53 5.49 -5.62
C GLN A 47 4.76 6.70 -6.18
N LEU A 48 3.45 6.58 -6.39
CA LEU A 48 2.61 7.58 -7.07
C LEU A 48 3.16 8.07 -8.42
N LYS A 49 3.92 7.23 -9.12
CA LYS A 49 4.47 7.56 -10.43
C LYS A 49 3.30 7.78 -11.39
N PRO A 50 3.35 8.83 -12.21
CA PRO A 50 2.22 9.20 -13.06
C PRO A 50 1.78 8.09 -14.04
N MET A 51 2.70 7.20 -14.44
CA MET A 51 2.37 6.11 -15.36
C MET A 51 1.78 4.87 -14.68
N THR A 52 1.76 4.82 -13.34
CA THR A 52 1.26 3.64 -12.61
C THR A 52 -0.20 3.31 -12.94
N PRO A 53 -1.16 4.26 -12.91
CA PRO A 53 -2.54 3.97 -13.31
C PRO A 53 -2.65 3.48 -14.76
N ALA A 54 -1.89 4.07 -15.68
CA ALA A 54 -1.86 3.64 -17.07
C ALA A 54 -1.33 2.20 -17.21
N ASN A 55 -0.24 1.88 -16.53
CA ASN A 55 0.35 0.53 -16.55
C ASN A 55 -0.62 -0.51 -16.00
N MET A 56 -1.29 -0.23 -14.88
CA MET A 56 -2.27 -1.16 -14.29
C MET A 56 -3.47 -1.38 -15.20
N GLN A 57 -3.94 -0.32 -15.86
CA GLN A 57 -5.02 -0.42 -16.84
C GLN A 57 -4.59 -1.28 -18.04
N LYS A 58 -3.37 -1.08 -18.57
CA LYS A 58 -2.86 -1.89 -19.68
C LYS A 58 -2.64 -3.35 -19.31
N ILE A 59 -2.24 -3.66 -18.09
CA ILE A 59 -2.19 -5.05 -17.61
C ILE A 59 -3.58 -5.68 -17.66
N ALA A 60 -4.60 -5.00 -17.12
CA ALA A 60 -5.97 -5.50 -17.11
C ALA A 60 -6.52 -5.71 -18.54
N GLU A 61 -6.24 -4.78 -19.46
CA GLU A 61 -6.67 -4.85 -20.87
C GLU A 61 -5.96 -5.95 -21.67
N THR A 62 -4.73 -6.31 -21.32
CA THR A 62 -3.88 -7.19 -22.17
C THR A 62 -3.69 -8.59 -21.63
N VAL A 63 -3.58 -8.76 -20.31
CA VAL A 63 -3.24 -10.04 -19.67
C VAL A 63 -4.50 -10.79 -19.20
N GLY A 64 -5.60 -10.07 -18.97
CA GLY A 64 -6.82 -10.61 -18.36
C GLY A 64 -6.64 -10.91 -16.86
N ALA A 65 -7.39 -11.88 -16.34
CA ALA A 65 -7.39 -12.19 -14.91
C ALA A 65 -6.03 -12.71 -14.40
N LEU A 66 -5.52 -12.10 -13.34
CA LEU A 66 -4.30 -12.53 -12.65
C LEU A 66 -4.62 -13.59 -11.58
N ASP A 67 -3.64 -14.43 -11.29
CA ASP A 67 -3.70 -15.41 -10.19
C ASP A 67 -3.04 -14.88 -8.91
N ALA A 68 -2.08 -13.96 -9.04
CA ALA A 68 -1.45 -13.27 -7.91
C ALA A 68 -0.76 -11.97 -8.36
N VAL A 69 -0.53 -11.07 -7.41
CA VAL A 69 0.34 -9.91 -7.54
C VAL A 69 1.45 -10.00 -6.51
N PHE A 70 2.70 -10.09 -6.94
CA PHE A 70 3.87 -9.98 -6.07
C PHE A 70 4.45 -8.58 -6.20
N PHE A 71 4.52 -7.87 -5.08
CA PHE A 71 4.92 -6.47 -5.04
C PHE A 71 6.22 -6.31 -4.27
N SER A 72 7.33 -6.07 -4.96
CA SER A 72 8.68 -6.06 -4.38
C SER A 72 9.11 -4.71 -3.82
N GLY A 73 8.29 -4.14 -2.93
CA GLY A 73 8.58 -2.91 -2.21
C GLY A 73 8.34 -1.62 -2.99
N ASP A 74 8.42 -0.51 -2.25
CA ASP A 74 8.22 0.85 -2.71
C ASP A 74 6.83 1.07 -3.32
N LEU A 75 5.81 0.80 -2.48
CA LEU A 75 4.40 0.89 -2.85
C LEU A 75 3.97 2.34 -3.08
N GLN A 76 4.41 3.24 -2.20
CA GLN A 76 4.08 4.67 -2.18
C GLN A 76 5.37 5.49 -1.86
N ASN A 77 5.30 6.83 -1.73
CA ASN A 77 6.49 7.64 -1.40
C ASN A 77 6.73 7.82 0.11
N ILE A 78 5.71 8.20 0.89
CA ILE A 78 5.79 8.32 2.35
C ILE A 78 4.71 7.47 3.03
N PRO A 79 5.07 6.42 3.80
CA PRO A 79 4.13 5.39 4.23
C PRO A 79 3.03 5.95 5.12
N ASP A 80 3.35 6.92 5.98
CA ASP A 80 2.37 7.51 6.90
C ASP A 80 1.44 8.54 6.25
N ARG A 81 1.59 8.83 4.95
CA ARG A 81 0.67 9.72 4.24
C ARG A 81 -0.51 8.90 3.72
N ALA A 82 -1.62 8.93 4.47
CA ALA A 82 -2.88 8.28 4.12
C ALA A 82 -3.33 8.54 2.67
N SER A 83 -3.16 9.76 2.17
CA SER A 83 -3.60 10.08 0.80
C SER A 83 -2.87 9.32 -0.28
N GLU A 84 -1.62 8.90 -0.07
CA GLU A 84 -0.88 8.11 -1.05
C GLU A 84 -1.45 6.70 -1.20
N TRP A 85 -2.17 6.21 -0.18
CA TRP A 85 -2.85 4.92 -0.22
C TRP A 85 -4.23 5.01 -0.86
N PHE A 86 -5.02 6.04 -0.52
CA PHE A 86 -6.47 6.00 -0.73
C PHE A 86 -7.02 7.08 -1.66
N ASP A 87 -6.53 8.33 -1.59
CA ASP A 87 -7.24 9.48 -2.20
C ASP A 87 -6.30 10.61 -2.67
N ASP A 88 -5.11 10.24 -3.17
CA ASP A 88 -4.16 11.19 -3.75
C ASP A 88 -4.84 12.03 -4.85
N ASN A 89 -4.81 13.35 -4.68
CA ASN A 89 -5.52 14.29 -5.53
C ASN A 89 -4.98 14.37 -6.97
N ARG A 90 -3.82 13.78 -7.26
CA ARG A 90 -3.29 13.62 -8.63
C ARG A 90 -3.82 12.35 -9.30
N GLY A 91 -4.65 11.57 -8.61
CA GLY A 91 -5.26 10.35 -9.13
C GLY A 91 -4.32 9.15 -9.19
N SER A 92 -3.20 9.17 -8.46
CA SER A 92 -2.16 8.12 -8.51
C SER A 92 -2.05 7.26 -7.25
N ALA A 93 -3.04 7.33 -6.35
CA ALA A 93 -3.06 6.57 -5.10
C ALA A 93 -2.97 5.05 -5.34
N PHE A 94 -2.30 4.37 -4.40
CA PHE A 94 -1.93 2.96 -4.51
C PHE A 94 -3.13 2.03 -4.73
N PHE A 95 -4.10 2.03 -3.80
CA PHE A 95 -5.26 1.14 -3.89
C PHE A 95 -6.16 1.49 -5.09
N PRO A 96 -6.51 2.77 -5.35
CA PRO A 96 -7.28 3.12 -6.53
C PRO A 96 -6.64 2.65 -7.85
N GLY A 97 -5.33 2.79 -8.03
CA GLY A 97 -4.63 2.33 -9.23
C GLY A 97 -4.72 0.81 -9.45
N LEU A 98 -4.64 0.04 -8.37
CA LEU A 98 -4.73 -1.42 -8.38
C LEU A 98 -6.16 -1.98 -8.35
N GLN A 99 -7.15 -1.12 -8.09
CA GLN A 99 -8.57 -1.47 -8.05
C GLN A 99 -9.36 -1.00 -9.28
N GLY A 100 -8.76 -0.18 -10.15
CA GLY A 100 -9.44 0.39 -11.30
C GLY A 100 -10.27 1.64 -10.97
N ASN A 101 -9.94 2.33 -9.87
CA ASN A 101 -10.62 3.50 -9.35
C ASN A 101 -9.73 4.77 -9.31
N ALA A 102 -8.55 4.73 -9.94
CA ALA A 102 -7.71 5.91 -10.08
C ALA A 102 -8.38 6.97 -10.98
N ASP A 103 -7.79 8.16 -11.04
CA ASP A 103 -8.30 9.27 -11.87
C ASP A 103 -7.13 10.13 -12.38
N TYR A 104 -6.24 9.51 -13.16
CA TYR A 104 -5.03 10.17 -13.64
C TYR A 104 -5.18 10.64 -15.08
N ASP A 105 -5.15 11.95 -15.28
CA ASP A 105 -5.15 12.57 -16.60
C ASP A 105 -3.72 12.67 -17.18
N LEU A 106 -3.48 11.97 -18.27
CA LEU A 106 -2.26 12.10 -19.06
C LEU A 106 -2.51 13.01 -20.26
N ALA A 107 -2.00 14.24 -20.19
CA ALA A 107 -1.96 15.14 -21.33
C ALA A 107 -0.78 14.80 -22.25
N GLN A 108 -1.05 14.73 -23.55
CA GLN A 108 -0.06 14.47 -24.59
C GLN A 108 -0.25 15.47 -25.72
N SER A 109 0.85 16.08 -26.14
CA SER A 109 0.92 16.93 -27.33
C SER A 109 1.73 16.21 -28.39
N ARG A 110 1.19 16.08 -29.60
CA ARG A 110 1.91 15.55 -30.77
C ARG A 110 1.96 16.60 -31.86
N GLN A 111 3.13 16.73 -32.49
CA GLN A 111 3.29 17.53 -33.70
C GLN A 111 3.09 16.63 -34.93
N GLN A 112 2.34 17.12 -35.91
CA GLN A 112 2.24 16.50 -37.23
C GLN A 112 2.32 17.60 -38.29
N GLY A 113 3.49 17.74 -38.92
CA GLY A 113 3.82 18.91 -39.72
C GLY A 113 3.89 20.17 -38.86
N ASP A 114 3.25 21.24 -39.32
CA ASP A 114 3.16 22.52 -38.58
C ASP A 114 1.97 22.57 -37.61
N SER A 115 1.28 21.44 -37.40
CA SER A 115 0.10 21.36 -36.53
C SER A 115 0.39 20.63 -35.23
N THR A 116 -0.08 21.20 -34.11
CA THR A 116 -0.06 20.59 -32.78
C THR A 116 -1.42 19.97 -32.47
N TYR A 117 -1.43 18.74 -31.99
CA TYR A 117 -2.62 18.04 -31.52
C TYR A 117 -2.45 17.69 -30.06
N ASP A 118 -3.31 18.26 -29.22
CA ASP A 118 -3.35 17.97 -27.79
C ASP A 118 -4.47 16.97 -27.49
N THR A 119 -4.14 15.95 -26.72
CA THR A 119 -5.08 14.91 -26.27
C THR A 119 -4.86 14.65 -24.79
N THR A 120 -5.95 14.52 -24.04
CA THR A 120 -5.90 14.05 -22.65
C THR A 120 -6.58 12.69 -22.58
N THR A 121 -5.91 11.72 -21.96
CA THR A 121 -6.49 10.41 -21.66
C THR A 121 -6.52 10.21 -20.15
N THR A 122 -7.71 9.94 -19.61
CA THR A 122 -7.89 9.58 -18.20
C THR A 122 -7.66 8.08 -18.01
N TYR A 123 -6.75 7.73 -17.11
CA TYR A 123 -6.46 6.35 -16.72
C TYR A 123 -7.06 6.04 -15.36
N ARG A 124 -7.81 4.94 -15.29
CA ARG A 124 -8.51 4.49 -14.08
C ARG A 124 -7.75 3.42 -13.30
N GLY A 125 -6.63 2.91 -13.83
CA GLY A 125 -5.96 1.75 -13.23
C GLY A 125 -6.56 0.44 -13.71
N GLY A 126 -6.26 -0.66 -13.03
CA GLY A 126 -6.76 -1.99 -13.36
C GLY A 126 -7.47 -2.63 -12.18
N ALA A 127 -8.58 -3.35 -12.40
CA ALA A 127 -9.35 -4.06 -11.38
C ALA A 127 -8.67 -5.36 -10.91
N LEU A 128 -7.45 -5.25 -10.36
CA LEU A 128 -6.54 -6.37 -10.14
C LEU A 128 -6.73 -7.01 -8.76
N ILE A 129 -6.56 -6.25 -7.68
CA ILE A 129 -6.36 -6.82 -6.34
C ILE A 129 -7.64 -7.25 -5.62
N GLN A 130 -8.80 -6.88 -6.15
CA GLN A 130 -10.09 -7.48 -5.77
C GLN A 130 -10.29 -8.88 -6.39
N ASN A 131 -9.49 -9.25 -7.39
CA ASN A 131 -9.61 -10.54 -8.08
C ASN A 131 -8.40 -11.47 -7.96
N ALA A 132 -7.31 -10.95 -7.39
CA ALA A 132 -6.05 -11.65 -7.19
C ALA A 132 -5.40 -11.23 -5.85
N PRO A 133 -4.87 -12.17 -5.05
CA PRO A 133 -4.18 -11.82 -3.81
C PRO A 133 -2.91 -10.99 -4.09
N LEU A 134 -2.72 -9.95 -3.26
CA LEU A 134 -1.55 -9.09 -3.24
C LEU A 134 -0.57 -9.57 -2.16
N PHE A 135 0.68 -9.80 -2.54
CA PHE A 135 1.78 -10.17 -1.65
C PHE A 135 2.87 -9.09 -1.71
N PRO A 136 2.77 -8.05 -0.88
CA PRO A 136 3.78 -7.01 -0.84
C PRO A 136 4.92 -7.39 0.11
N VAL A 137 6.10 -6.83 -0.12
CA VAL A 137 7.21 -6.83 0.84
C VAL A 137 7.65 -5.40 1.12
N ILE A 138 8.35 -5.21 2.23
CA ILE A 138 8.84 -3.90 2.68
C ILE A 138 10.01 -3.47 1.79
N GLY A 139 9.87 -2.33 1.11
CA GLY A 139 10.96 -1.56 0.51
C GLY A 139 11.44 -0.45 1.45
N ASN A 140 12.38 0.38 0.98
CA ASN A 140 12.84 1.50 1.79
C ASN A 140 11.77 2.60 1.93
N HIS A 141 10.80 2.67 1.01
CA HIS A 141 9.68 3.61 1.13
C HIS A 141 8.56 3.12 2.06
N GLU A 142 8.62 1.90 2.58
CA GLU A 142 7.73 1.43 3.64
C GLU A 142 8.28 1.71 5.05
N VAL A 143 9.49 2.27 5.13
CA VAL A 143 10.18 2.60 6.40
C VAL A 143 9.98 4.07 6.71
N MET A 144 9.23 4.36 7.78
CA MET A 144 9.14 5.70 8.31
C MET A 144 10.31 5.98 9.26
N GLY A 145 10.83 7.22 9.24
CA GLY A 145 11.81 7.65 10.23
C GLY A 145 11.17 8.00 11.56
N ARG A 146 11.90 8.78 12.37
CA ARG A 146 11.49 9.10 13.75
C ARG A 146 10.21 9.93 13.79
N TYR A 147 9.31 9.57 14.70
CA TYR A 147 8.08 10.30 14.94
C TYR A 147 8.39 11.68 15.54
N ASN A 148 7.81 12.73 14.95
CA ASN A 148 7.87 14.08 15.49
C ASN A 148 6.67 14.91 15.01
N PRO A 149 5.70 15.23 15.87
CA PRO A 149 4.50 15.97 15.48
C PRO A 149 4.80 17.42 15.05
N GLY A 150 5.97 17.97 15.38
CA GLY A 150 6.43 19.27 14.93
C GLY A 150 7.13 19.28 13.57
N LYS A 151 7.30 18.12 12.92
CA LYS A 151 7.95 17.98 11.61
C LYS A 151 6.95 17.50 10.56
N SER A 152 7.15 17.94 9.31
CA SER A 152 6.41 17.39 8.18
C SER A 152 6.72 15.90 7.99
N LEU A 153 5.78 15.14 7.42
CA LEU A 153 5.99 13.70 7.13
C LEU A 153 7.24 13.47 6.27
N GLY A 154 7.51 14.33 5.29
CA GLY A 154 8.71 14.23 4.45
C GLY A 154 10.00 14.45 5.26
N SER A 155 10.01 15.32 6.27
CA SER A 155 11.18 15.48 7.13
C SER A 155 11.36 14.29 8.08
N GLN A 156 10.28 13.67 8.53
CA GLN A 156 10.34 12.48 9.38
C GLN A 156 10.81 11.26 8.58
N PHE A 157 10.27 11.05 7.37
CA PHE A 157 10.69 10.02 6.42
C PHE A 157 12.20 10.04 6.16
N ASN A 158 12.77 11.24 5.99
CA ASN A 158 14.22 11.44 5.78
C ASN A 158 15.06 11.45 7.07
N ASP A 159 14.49 11.07 8.23
CA ASP A 159 15.16 11.04 9.53
C ASP A 159 15.11 9.63 10.17
N PRO A 160 15.52 8.55 9.47
CA PRO A 160 15.53 7.21 10.05
C PRO A 160 16.67 7.07 11.06
N ARG A 161 16.40 6.34 12.15
CA ARG A 161 17.42 5.95 13.12
C ARG A 161 17.29 4.45 13.43
N PRO A 162 18.37 3.65 13.32
CA PRO A 162 18.33 2.27 13.76
C PRO A 162 17.91 2.12 15.21
N ARG A 163 17.06 1.14 15.50
CA ARG A 163 16.54 0.89 16.86
C ARG A 163 17.64 0.77 17.91
N ALA A 164 18.73 0.06 17.60
CA ALA A 164 19.87 -0.08 18.50
C ALA A 164 20.53 1.27 18.88
N VAL A 165 20.53 2.24 17.97
CA VAL A 165 21.06 3.59 18.23
C VAL A 165 20.09 4.38 19.13
N ALA A 166 18.78 4.22 18.93
CA ALA A 166 17.77 4.80 19.82
C ALA A 166 17.90 4.20 21.23
N GLU A 167 17.97 2.88 21.35
CA GLU A 167 18.18 2.17 22.62
C GLU A 167 19.44 2.67 23.33
N ALA A 168 20.59 2.74 22.66
CA ALA A 168 21.82 3.25 23.27
C ALA A 168 21.70 4.70 23.75
N LEU A 169 21.01 5.56 23.00
CA LEU A 169 20.77 6.95 23.41
C LEU A 169 19.83 7.05 24.62
N TYR A 170 18.81 6.18 24.67
CA TYR A 170 17.90 6.08 25.80
C TYR A 170 18.66 5.68 27.06
N GLU A 171 19.41 4.57 27.02
CA GLU A 171 20.12 4.05 28.20
C GLU A 171 21.14 5.07 28.75
N ALA A 172 21.81 5.83 27.87
CA ALA A 172 22.74 6.88 28.29
C ALA A 172 22.07 8.08 29.00
N ASN A 173 20.74 8.23 28.88
CA ASN A 173 19.97 9.36 29.38
C ASN A 173 18.68 8.92 30.08
N ALA A 174 18.62 7.68 30.58
CA ALA A 174 17.39 7.08 31.09
C ALA A 174 16.78 7.92 32.23
N ASP A 175 17.61 8.43 33.14
CA ASP A 175 17.18 9.31 34.25
C ASP A 175 16.56 10.62 33.78
N LEU A 176 16.93 11.12 32.59
CA LEU A 176 16.36 12.34 32.00
C LEU A 176 15.02 12.05 31.30
N TYR A 177 14.94 10.96 30.54
CA TYR A 177 13.77 10.64 29.71
C TYR A 177 12.67 9.92 30.48
N ASN A 178 13.04 9.12 31.49
CA ASN A 178 12.14 8.27 32.25
C ASN A 178 12.61 8.11 33.71
N PRO A 179 12.54 9.18 34.53
CA PRO A 179 12.98 9.13 35.92
C PRO A 179 12.21 8.09 36.76
N SER A 180 10.99 7.71 36.35
CA SER A 180 10.18 6.69 37.03
C SER A 180 10.58 5.26 36.70
N GLY A 181 11.42 5.05 35.68
CA GLY A 181 11.77 3.70 35.20
C GLY A 181 10.59 2.92 34.61
N ASP A 182 9.56 3.62 34.11
CA ASP A 182 8.37 2.98 33.55
C ASP A 182 8.71 2.27 32.21
N PRO A 183 8.50 0.95 32.11
CA PRO A 183 8.81 0.20 30.89
C PRO A 183 8.02 0.66 29.66
N GLU A 184 6.82 1.23 29.82
CA GLU A 184 6.02 1.73 28.68
C GLU A 184 6.59 3.03 28.13
N ILE A 185 7.02 3.96 29.00
CA ILE A 185 7.70 5.19 28.58
C ILE A 185 8.98 4.85 27.82
N ARG A 186 9.74 3.85 28.29
CA ARG A 186 10.91 3.34 27.56
C ARG A 186 10.53 2.83 26.17
N ALA A 187 9.51 1.98 26.08
CA ALA A 187 9.10 1.37 24.83
C ALA A 187 8.66 2.43 23.81
N GLN A 188 7.78 3.35 24.21
CA GLN A 188 7.28 4.43 23.36
C GLN A 188 8.43 5.36 22.92
N TRP A 189 9.33 5.73 23.83
CA TRP A 189 10.44 6.61 23.48
C TRP A 189 11.33 5.96 22.41
N ILE A 190 11.64 4.67 22.53
CA ILE A 190 12.45 3.95 21.54
C ILE A 190 11.73 3.88 20.20
N GLU A 191 10.42 3.60 20.19
CA GLU A 191 9.60 3.58 18.99
C GLU A 191 9.61 4.94 18.28
N ASP A 192 9.28 6.02 18.99
CA ASP A 192 9.26 7.38 18.45
C ASP A 192 10.64 7.84 17.96
N ASN A 193 11.71 7.32 18.57
CA ASN A 193 13.08 7.70 18.25
C ASN A 193 13.83 6.71 17.37
N SER A 194 13.14 5.74 16.75
CA SER A 194 13.71 4.85 15.74
C SER A 194 12.89 4.86 14.45
N PHE A 195 13.41 4.25 13.39
CA PHE A 195 12.60 3.98 12.22
C PHE A 195 11.58 2.87 12.54
N ASN A 196 10.46 2.86 11.83
CA ASN A 196 9.43 1.83 11.97
C ASN A 196 8.82 1.43 10.61
N THR A 197 8.03 0.35 10.63
CA THR A 197 7.25 -0.18 9.50
C THR A 197 5.77 -0.28 9.88
N THR A 198 5.33 0.50 10.87
CA THR A 198 4.03 0.36 11.53
C THR A 198 2.88 0.49 10.54
N THR A 199 2.88 1.54 9.71
CA THR A 199 1.82 1.74 8.71
C THR A 199 1.69 0.58 7.72
N TYR A 200 2.82 0.03 7.26
CA TYR A 200 2.81 -1.15 6.39
C TYR A 200 2.21 -2.37 7.11
N GLU A 201 2.63 -2.63 8.34
CA GLU A 201 2.16 -3.77 9.12
C GLU A 201 0.66 -3.65 9.45
N GLU A 202 0.17 -2.45 9.73
CA GLU A 202 -1.25 -2.18 9.97
C GLU A 202 -2.09 -2.39 8.71
N ILE A 203 -1.68 -1.82 7.57
CA ILE A 203 -2.40 -1.96 6.30
C ILE A 203 -2.43 -3.41 5.82
N PHE A 204 -1.30 -4.12 5.93
CA PHE A 204 -1.16 -5.50 5.46
C PHE A 204 -1.22 -6.53 6.59
N THR A 205 -1.95 -6.24 7.66
CA THR A 205 -2.11 -7.15 8.80
C THR A 205 -2.74 -8.47 8.34
N LEU A 206 -2.03 -9.58 8.51
CA LEU A 206 -2.63 -10.90 8.34
C LEU A 206 -3.73 -11.11 9.39
N PRO A 207 -4.87 -11.74 9.05
CA PRO A 207 -5.88 -12.09 10.03
C PRO A 207 -5.24 -12.87 11.17
N ARG A 208 -5.17 -12.28 12.37
CA ARG A 208 -4.75 -13.02 13.56
C ARG A 208 -5.78 -14.13 13.75
N ARG A 209 -5.32 -15.39 13.81
CA ARG A 209 -6.21 -16.55 14.02
C ARG A 209 -7.14 -16.21 15.19
N ARG A 210 -8.45 -16.10 14.94
CA ARG A 210 -9.41 -16.18 16.04
C ARG A 210 -9.25 -17.57 16.68
N PRO A 211 -9.29 -17.71 18.01
CA PRO A 211 -9.55 -19.02 18.59
C PRO A 211 -10.85 -19.51 17.98
N CYS A 212 -10.85 -20.71 17.39
CA CYS A 212 -12.08 -21.39 17.05
C CYS A 212 -12.93 -21.42 18.33
N ARG A 213 -14.11 -20.79 18.31
CA ARG A 213 -15.15 -21.02 19.31
C ARG A 213 -15.98 -22.22 18.87
#